data_AF-A0A5E3WW08-F1
#
_entry.id   AF-A0A5E3WW08-F1
#
_cell.length_a   1.000
_cell.length_b   1.000
_cell.length_c   1.000
_cell.angle_alpha   90.00
_cell.angle_beta   90.00
_cell.angle_gamma   90.00
#
_symmetry.space_group_name_H-M   'P 1'
#
loop_
_entity.id
_entity.type
_entity.pdbx_description
1 polymer ?
#
loop_
_entity_poly.entity_id
_entity_poly.type
_entity_poly.pdbx_seq_one_letter_code
_entity_poly.pdbx_strand_id
1 'polypeptide(L)'
;MSIVSYLAAPPSAIQQCSNPGATIVSCFPTDRTTVYQGDTIDFVWNSNLPEFAQSGIVDIKVFRALGDIEPSVLGLYNITNPTDGSAGKITVDVADSWFDGPYTGVNISTPFFFTIAPSGTIPQKQPTFRAIQTGPGSNSSFPSKTMASGSAVANATASTI
;
A
#
# COMPACT_ATOMS: atom_id res chain seq x y z
N MET A 1 -15.73 -2.09 19.10
CA MET A 1 -14.91 -2.89 18.16
C MET A 1 -14.56 -1.98 16.99
N SER A 2 -13.37 -1.36 17.02
CA SER A 2 -12.88 -0.59 15.88
C SER A 2 -12.41 -1.57 14.82
N ILE A 3 -13.07 -1.57 13.66
CA ILE A 3 -12.54 -2.22 12.47
C ILE A 3 -11.47 -1.28 11.91
N VAL A 4 -10.20 -1.65 12.04
CA VAL A 4 -9.12 -1.03 11.28
C VAL A 4 -9.36 -1.43 9.83
N SER A 5 -9.55 -0.47 8.91
CA SER A 5 -9.69 -0.82 7.50
C SER A 5 -8.28 -1.06 6.94
N TYR A 6 -8.11 -2.16 6.21
CA TYR A 6 -6.80 -2.61 5.74
C TYR A 6 -6.71 -2.38 4.23
N LEU A 7 -5.84 -1.46 3.78
CA LEU A 7 -5.54 -1.32 2.36
C LEU A 7 -4.49 -2.34 1.94
N ALA A 8 -4.97 -3.56 1.72
CA ALA A 8 -4.18 -4.67 1.19
C ALA A 8 -3.59 -4.31 -0.17
N ALA A 9 -2.34 -4.72 -0.41
CA ALA A 9 -1.83 -4.82 -1.77
C ALA A 9 -2.72 -5.80 -2.57
N PRO A 10 -3.14 -5.44 -3.79
CA PRO A 10 -3.94 -6.34 -4.61
C PRO A 10 -3.11 -7.57 -4.98
N PRO A 11 -3.72 -8.76 -5.14
CA PRO A 11 -3.00 -9.98 -5.52
C PRO A 11 -2.16 -9.83 -6.79
N SER A 12 -2.61 -8.98 -7.72
CA SER A 12 -1.86 -8.64 -8.94
C SER A 12 -0.53 -7.94 -8.65
N ALA A 13 -0.45 -7.07 -7.64
CA ALA A 13 0.79 -6.40 -7.28
C ALA A 13 1.80 -7.37 -6.64
N ILE A 14 1.32 -8.28 -5.79
CA ILE A 14 2.14 -9.35 -5.23
C ILE A 14 2.68 -10.23 -6.37
N GLN A 15 1.81 -10.67 -7.28
CA GLN A 15 2.20 -11.50 -8.41
C GLN A 15 3.21 -10.79 -9.33
N GLN A 16 3.01 -9.49 -9.58
CA GLN A 16 3.91 -8.68 -10.39
C GLN A 16 5.31 -8.60 -9.77
N CYS A 17 5.42 -8.49 -8.45
CA CYS A 17 6.70 -8.42 -7.75
C CYS A 17 7.31 -9.78 -7.38
N SER A 18 6.57 -10.88 -7.53
CA SER A 18 7.12 -12.24 -7.40
C SER A 18 7.75 -12.75 -8.70
N ASN A 19 7.27 -12.31 -9.87
CA ASN A 19 7.94 -12.56 -11.15
C ASN A 19 8.13 -11.28 -12.00
N PRO A 20 8.84 -10.28 -11.47
CA PRO A 20 9.09 -9.03 -12.17
C PRO A 20 10.25 -9.17 -13.14
N GLY A 21 10.25 -8.35 -14.21
CA GLY A 21 11.48 -8.05 -14.93
C GLY A 21 12.49 -7.33 -14.02
N ALA A 22 13.76 -7.31 -14.42
CA ALA A 22 14.87 -6.76 -13.63
C ALA A 22 14.82 -5.23 -13.38
N THR A 23 13.75 -4.54 -13.76
CA THR A 23 13.62 -3.07 -13.68
C THR A 23 12.54 -2.60 -12.72
N ILE A 24 11.67 -3.49 -12.23
CA ILE A 24 10.60 -3.12 -11.30
C ILE A 24 11.15 -3.20 -9.88
N VAL A 25 11.14 -2.07 -9.17
CA VAL A 25 11.59 -1.98 -7.77
C VAL A 25 10.44 -2.25 -6.81
N SER A 26 9.31 -1.57 -6.98
CA SER A 26 8.08 -1.79 -6.20
C SER A 26 6.86 -1.93 -7.10
N CYS A 27 5.86 -2.65 -6.60
CA CYS A 27 4.59 -2.90 -7.28
C CYS A 27 3.40 -2.28 -6.56
N PHE A 28 3.57 -1.89 -5.30
CA PHE A 28 2.54 -1.21 -4.52
C PHE A 28 3.19 -0.37 -3.41
N PRO A 29 2.68 0.84 -3.13
CA PRO A 29 1.51 1.50 -3.73
C PRO A 29 1.79 2.12 -5.11
N THR A 30 0.72 2.58 -5.78
CA THR A 30 0.79 3.30 -7.07
C THR A 30 0.30 4.74 -6.92
N ASP A 31 0.40 5.53 -8.01
CA ASP A 31 -0.10 6.91 -8.10
C ASP A 31 -1.61 7.07 -7.88
N ARG A 32 -2.35 5.96 -7.96
CA ARG A 32 -3.80 5.89 -7.73
C ARG A 32 -4.16 5.37 -6.34
N THR A 33 -3.18 4.91 -5.56
CA THR A 33 -3.44 4.39 -4.22
C THR A 33 -3.84 5.53 -3.28
N THR A 34 -4.96 5.34 -2.59
CA THR A 34 -5.45 6.25 -1.55
C THR A 34 -5.75 5.46 -0.28
N VAL A 35 -5.23 5.91 0.85
CA VAL A 35 -5.42 5.30 2.18
C VAL A 35 -5.92 6.35 3.18
N TYR A 36 -6.67 5.96 4.20
CA TYR A 36 -7.12 6.87 5.24
C TYR A 36 -6.21 6.83 6.46
N GLN A 37 -6.21 7.91 7.23
CA GLN A 37 -5.62 7.94 8.56
C GLN A 37 -6.27 6.87 9.44
N GLY A 38 -5.45 6.16 10.23
CA GLY A 38 -5.90 5.07 11.10
C GLY A 38 -6.09 3.73 10.38
N ASP A 39 -5.99 3.70 9.06
CA ASP A 39 -5.92 2.45 8.28
C ASP A 39 -4.46 2.00 8.13
N THR A 40 -4.28 0.82 7.55
CA THR A 40 -2.95 0.30 7.21
C THR A 40 -2.74 0.26 5.71
N ILE A 41 -1.49 0.36 5.27
CA ILE A 41 -1.10 0.25 3.86
C ILE A 41 0.03 -0.76 3.70
N ASP A 42 -0.09 -1.61 2.69
CA ASP A 42 1.01 -2.47 2.27
C ASP A 42 2.05 -1.72 1.45
N PHE A 43 3.29 -2.17 1.54
CA PHE A 43 4.34 -1.84 0.58
C PHE A 43 4.92 -3.14 0.05
N VAL A 44 4.94 -3.28 -1.28
CA VAL A 44 5.35 -4.51 -1.97
C VAL A 44 6.50 -4.20 -2.92
N TRP A 45 7.60 -4.93 -2.77
CA TRP A 45 8.80 -4.76 -3.57
C TRP A 45 9.25 -6.06 -4.24
N ASN A 46 10.04 -5.90 -5.30
CA ASN A 46 10.68 -7.00 -6.00
C ASN A 46 11.89 -7.48 -5.19
N SER A 47 11.73 -8.59 -4.46
CA SER A 47 12.81 -9.18 -3.67
C SER A 47 13.95 -9.79 -4.52
N ASN A 48 13.67 -10.07 -5.80
CA ASN A 48 14.60 -10.70 -6.73
C ASN A 48 15.55 -9.70 -7.41
N LEU A 49 15.45 -8.41 -7.11
CA LEU A 49 16.44 -7.44 -7.58
C LEU A 49 17.83 -7.82 -7.08
N PRO A 50 18.86 -7.87 -7.95
CA PRO A 50 20.20 -8.32 -7.56
C PRO A 50 20.74 -7.60 -6.32
N GLU A 51 20.51 -6.29 -6.21
CA GLU A 51 20.94 -5.48 -5.07
C GLU A 51 20.26 -5.88 -3.75
N PHE A 52 18.97 -6.22 -3.76
CA PHE A 52 18.25 -6.64 -2.56
C PHE A 52 18.53 -8.10 -2.22
N ALA A 53 18.61 -8.97 -3.22
CA ALA A 53 18.92 -10.39 -3.06
C ALA A 53 20.34 -10.59 -2.52
N GLN A 54 21.33 -9.82 -2.98
CA GLN A 54 22.70 -9.88 -2.48
C GLN A 54 22.82 -9.32 -1.06
N SER A 55 22.11 -8.22 -0.75
CA SER A 55 22.14 -7.64 0.59
C SER A 55 21.38 -8.49 1.61
N GLY A 56 20.32 -9.18 1.21
CA GLY A 56 19.44 -9.97 2.07
C GLY A 56 18.59 -9.14 3.06
N ILE A 57 18.81 -7.83 3.13
CA ILE A 57 18.11 -6.89 4.00
C ILE A 57 17.89 -5.56 3.28
N VAL A 58 16.79 -4.88 3.61
CA VAL A 58 16.39 -3.60 3.02
C VAL A 58 15.99 -2.59 4.10
N ASP A 59 16.21 -1.31 3.80
CA ASP A 59 15.67 -0.20 4.59
C ASP A 59 14.51 0.43 3.84
N ILE A 60 13.38 0.63 4.52
CA ILE A 60 12.14 1.17 3.96
C ILE A 60 11.74 2.41 4.77
N LYS A 61 11.43 3.50 4.09
CA LYS A 61 11.01 4.75 4.74
C LYS A 61 9.80 5.33 4.05
N VAL A 62 9.02 6.11 4.79
CA VAL A 62 7.90 6.90 4.27
C VAL A 62 8.21 8.37 4.44
N PHE A 63 7.92 9.14 3.41
CA PHE A 63 8.12 10.59 3.37
C PHE A 63 6.85 11.28 2.90
N ARG A 64 6.64 12.51 3.37
CA ARG A 64 5.68 13.42 2.75
C ARG A 64 6.27 14.03 1.49
N ALA A 65 5.46 14.21 0.45
CA ALA A 65 5.85 14.90 -0.78
C ALA A 65 5.37 16.36 -0.79
N LEU A 66 5.96 17.22 0.06
CA LEU A 66 5.61 18.65 0.14
C LEU A 66 6.48 19.52 -0.78
N GLY A 67 6.71 19.07 -2.01
CA GLY A 67 7.60 19.73 -2.96
C GLY A 67 9.07 19.54 -2.58
N ASP A 68 9.80 20.63 -2.32
CA ASP A 68 11.23 20.59 -2.02
C ASP A 68 11.55 20.07 -0.60
N ILE A 69 10.55 20.04 0.28
CA ILE A 69 10.68 19.53 1.64
C ILE A 69 10.02 18.15 1.70
N GLU A 70 10.83 17.13 1.99
CA GLU A 70 10.37 15.75 2.09
C GLU A 70 10.68 15.20 3.49
N PRO A 71 9.88 15.53 4.52
CA PRO A 71 10.13 15.04 5.87
C PRO A 71 9.77 13.56 5.96
N SER A 72 10.65 12.77 6.57
CA SER A 72 10.37 11.36 6.88
C SER A 72 9.36 11.27 8.01
N VAL A 73 8.36 10.40 7.85
CA VAL A 73 7.32 10.13 8.85
C VAL A 73 7.41 8.72 9.44
N LEU A 74 8.14 7.82 8.77
CA LEU A 74 8.37 6.46 9.21
C LEU A 74 9.71 5.94 8.66
N GLY A 75 10.45 5.21 9.48
CA GLY A 75 11.63 4.46 9.07
C GLY A 75 11.61 3.04 9.62
N LEU A 76 11.81 2.07 8.73
CA LEU A 76 11.92 0.65 8.99
C LEU A 76 13.29 0.20 8.47
N TYR A 77 14.13 -0.35 9.34
CA TYR A 77 15.52 -0.65 9.02
C TYR A 77 15.80 -2.14 9.17
N ASN A 78 16.74 -2.65 8.38
CA ASN A 78 17.19 -4.05 8.43
C ASN A 78 16.04 -5.06 8.22
N ILE A 79 15.10 -4.75 7.35
CA ILE A 79 13.98 -5.64 7.01
C ILE A 79 14.51 -6.79 6.16
N THR A 80 14.27 -8.03 6.57
CA THR A 80 14.71 -9.21 5.80
C THR A 80 14.05 -9.24 4.43
N ASN A 81 14.88 -9.35 3.39
CA ASN A 81 14.43 -9.55 2.02
C ASN A 81 14.16 -11.06 1.77
N PRO A 82 12.97 -11.44 1.27
CA PRO A 82 12.69 -12.84 0.94
C PRO A 82 13.65 -13.40 -0.10
N THR A 83 13.97 -14.70 0.01
CA THR A 83 14.90 -15.41 -0.89
C THR A 83 14.26 -16.61 -1.60
N ASP A 84 12.98 -16.85 -1.37
CA ASP A 84 12.20 -17.96 -1.93
C ASP A 84 11.55 -17.62 -3.29
N GLY A 85 11.90 -16.46 -3.85
CA GLY A 85 11.30 -15.92 -5.08
C GLY A 85 9.97 -15.21 -4.86
N SER A 86 9.45 -15.14 -3.62
CA SER A 86 8.24 -14.37 -3.30
C SER A 86 8.53 -12.88 -3.24
N ALA A 87 7.56 -12.04 -3.60
CA ALA A 87 7.65 -10.60 -3.41
C ALA A 87 7.90 -10.24 -1.95
N GLY A 88 8.70 -9.20 -1.73
CA GLY A 88 8.81 -8.58 -0.41
C GLY A 88 7.54 -7.81 -0.08
N LYS A 89 7.09 -7.90 1.18
CA LYS A 89 5.91 -7.21 1.66
C LYS A 89 6.08 -6.77 3.12
N ILE A 90 5.69 -5.53 3.39
CA ILE A 90 5.44 -5.02 4.76
C ILE A 90 4.10 -4.33 4.82
N THR A 91 3.50 -4.28 6.00
CA THR A 91 2.29 -3.51 6.29
C THR A 91 2.65 -2.45 7.31
N VAL A 92 2.20 -1.20 7.10
CA VAL A 92 2.39 -0.09 8.05
C VAL A 92 1.08 0.60 8.36
N ASP A 93 0.97 1.07 9.60
CA ASP A 93 -0.16 1.89 10.04
C ASP A 93 0.03 3.34 9.56
N VAL A 94 -1.02 3.91 8.97
CA VAL A 94 -1.08 5.33 8.58
C VAL A 94 -1.43 6.13 9.82
N ALA A 95 -0.40 6.33 10.65
CA ALA A 95 -0.52 6.96 11.95
C ALA A 95 -0.78 8.47 11.86
N ASP A 96 -1.38 9.03 12.91
CA ASP A 96 -1.64 10.48 13.04
C ASP A 96 -0.37 11.33 12.89
N SER A 97 0.79 10.79 13.28
CA SER A 97 2.10 11.43 13.17
C SER A 97 2.55 11.67 11.72
N TRP A 98 1.89 11.06 10.74
CA TRP A 98 2.17 11.29 9.32
C TRP A 98 1.72 12.67 8.85
N PHE A 99 0.79 13.32 9.57
CA PHE A 99 0.16 14.57 9.17
C PHE A 99 0.65 15.78 9.98
N ASP A 100 0.48 16.99 9.44
CA ASP A 100 0.87 18.25 10.11
C ASP A 100 -0.23 18.71 11.06
N GLY A 101 -0.23 18.14 12.26
CA GLY A 101 -1.10 18.55 13.36
C GLY A 101 -2.49 17.88 13.35
N PRO A 102 -3.36 18.28 14.29
CA PRO A 102 -4.66 17.64 14.50
C PRO A 102 -5.62 17.95 13.35
N TYR A 103 -6.59 17.05 13.15
CA TYR A 103 -7.66 17.25 12.17
C TYR A 103 -8.48 18.52 12.47
N THR A 104 -8.71 19.34 11.44
CA THR A 104 -9.35 20.66 11.56
C THR A 104 -10.84 20.67 11.20
N GLY A 105 -11.46 19.50 10.98
CA GLY A 105 -12.86 19.40 10.55
C GLY A 105 -13.03 19.17 9.04
N VAL A 106 -11.94 19.18 8.27
CA VAL A 106 -11.96 18.98 6.81
C VAL A 106 -10.94 17.90 6.43
N ASN A 107 -11.34 16.99 5.53
CA ASN A 107 -10.44 15.94 5.04
C ASN A 107 -9.31 16.56 4.20
N ILE A 108 -8.07 16.26 4.59
CA ILE A 108 -6.87 16.75 3.92
C ILE A 108 -6.20 15.57 3.23
N SER A 109 -6.07 15.65 1.89
CA SER A 109 -5.34 14.66 1.11
C SER A 109 -3.89 15.09 0.93
N THR A 110 -2.98 14.38 1.59
CA THR A 110 -1.54 14.66 1.55
C THR A 110 -0.82 13.58 0.74
N PRO A 111 0.07 13.95 -0.20
CA PRO A 111 0.86 13.00 -0.96
C PRO A 111 2.04 12.46 -0.12
N PHE A 112 2.29 11.16 -0.23
CA PHE A 112 3.39 10.45 0.42
C PHE A 112 4.08 9.52 -0.56
N PHE A 113 5.29 9.09 -0.26
CA PHE A 113 5.96 8.05 -1.02
C PHE A 113 6.80 7.17 -0.11
N PHE A 114 6.99 5.93 -0.55
CA PHE A 114 7.96 5.03 0.05
C PHE A 114 9.33 5.25 -0.60
N THR A 115 10.38 4.96 0.16
CA THR A 115 11.69 4.66 -0.40
C THR A 115 12.15 3.29 0.05
N ILE A 116 12.92 2.62 -0.79
CA ILE A 116 13.58 1.35 -0.45
C ILE A 116 15.03 1.38 -0.91
N ALA A 117 15.92 0.75 -0.14
CA ALA A 117 17.34 0.58 -0.48
C ALA A 117 17.84 -0.75 0.10
N PRO A 118 18.90 -1.37 -0.46
CA PRO A 118 19.76 -2.24 0.34
C PRO A 118 20.19 -1.51 1.62
N SER A 119 20.21 -2.20 2.76
CA SER A 119 20.43 -1.51 4.05
C SER A 119 21.73 -0.71 4.06
N GLY A 120 21.66 0.55 4.53
CA GLY A 120 22.80 1.46 4.59
C GLY A 120 23.22 2.11 3.25
N THR A 121 22.44 1.94 2.17
CA THR A 121 22.73 2.52 0.85
C THR A 121 21.78 3.66 0.46
N ILE A 122 21.92 4.17 -0.77
CA ILE A 122 21.12 5.29 -1.27
C ILE A 122 19.67 4.81 -1.56
N PRO A 123 18.65 5.41 -0.92
CA PRO A 123 17.27 5.02 -1.10
C PRO A 123 16.69 5.44 -2.45
N GLN A 124 15.92 4.54 -3.07
CA GLN A 124 15.18 4.80 -4.29
C GLN A 124 13.75 5.23 -3.98
N LYS A 125 13.33 6.37 -4.51
CA LYS A 125 11.97 6.89 -4.40
C LYS A 125 10.99 6.06 -5.24
N GLN A 126 9.88 5.69 -4.62
CA GLN A 126 8.81 4.90 -5.23
C GLN A 126 7.62 5.80 -5.63
N PRO A 127 6.65 5.31 -6.41
CA PRO A 127 5.47 6.09 -6.79
C PRO A 127 4.76 6.72 -5.59
N THR A 128 4.33 7.97 -5.77
CA THR A 128 3.61 8.73 -4.76
C THR A 128 2.19 8.19 -4.58
N PHE A 129 1.73 7.96 -3.35
CA PHE A 129 0.34 7.66 -3.03
C PHE A 129 -0.27 8.79 -2.21
N ARG A 130 -1.58 8.73 -1.93
CA ARG A 130 -2.27 9.74 -1.13
C ARG A 130 -2.76 9.15 0.19
N ALA A 131 -2.49 9.83 1.29
CA ALA A 131 -3.15 9.54 2.57
C ALA A 131 -4.12 10.67 2.90
N ILE A 132 -5.32 10.31 3.37
CA ILE A 132 -6.37 11.25 3.73
C ILE A 132 -6.44 11.35 5.25
N GLN A 133 -6.14 12.53 5.78
CA GLN A 133 -6.37 12.86 7.18
C GLN A 133 -7.87 12.96 7.42
N THR A 134 -8.36 12.29 8.45
CA THR A 134 -9.78 12.23 8.81
C THR A 134 -9.97 12.58 10.29
N GLY A 135 -11.21 12.92 10.68
CA GLY A 135 -11.47 13.38 12.05
C GLY A 135 -11.32 12.27 13.09
N PRO A 136 -11.05 12.64 14.37
CA PRO A 136 -11.05 11.70 15.47
C PRO A 136 -12.46 11.09 15.59
N GLY A 137 -12.66 9.92 14.96
CA GLY A 137 -13.95 9.23 14.92
C GLY A 137 -14.38 8.61 13.60
N SER A 138 -13.65 8.72 12.48
CA SER A 138 -14.08 8.11 11.22
C SER A 138 -13.41 6.77 10.90
N ASN A 139 -13.57 5.77 11.77
CA ASN A 139 -13.68 4.37 11.34
C ASN A 139 -15.12 4.06 10.89
N SER A 140 -15.87 5.08 10.44
CA SER A 140 -17.22 4.95 9.94
C SER A 140 -17.19 4.47 8.49
N SER A 141 -17.12 3.15 8.34
CA SER A 141 -17.90 2.37 7.38
C SER A 141 -18.19 3.08 6.04
N PHE A 142 -17.27 3.03 5.09
CA PHE A 142 -17.68 3.12 3.69
C PHE A 142 -18.39 1.80 3.35
N PRO A 143 -19.68 1.78 2.99
CA PRO A 143 -20.30 0.55 2.52
C PRO A 143 -19.57 0.11 1.25
N SER A 144 -18.99 -1.09 1.29
CA SER A 144 -18.52 -1.81 0.11
C SER A 144 -19.60 -1.72 -0.96
N LYS A 145 -19.25 -1.24 -2.14
CA LYS A 145 -20.13 -1.35 -3.32
C LYS A 145 -20.48 -2.82 -3.47
N THR A 146 -21.73 -3.15 -3.17
CA THR A 146 -22.31 -4.48 -3.37
C THR A 146 -22.03 -4.92 -4.80
N MET A 147 -21.38 -6.08 -4.94
CA MET A 147 -21.27 -6.80 -6.20
C MET A 147 -22.68 -7.03 -6.75
N ALA A 148 -23.08 -6.28 -7.77
CA ALA A 148 -24.20 -6.66 -8.61
C ALA A 148 -23.73 -7.73 -9.61
N SER A 149 -23.49 -8.95 -9.12
CA SER A 149 -23.46 -10.15 -9.96
C SER A 149 -24.83 -10.81 -9.84
N GLY A 150 -25.80 -10.28 -10.59
CA GLY A 150 -27.07 -10.96 -10.81
C GLY A 150 -26.84 -12.13 -11.76
N SER A 151 -26.83 -13.33 -11.20
CA SER A 151 -26.65 -14.60 -11.90
C SER A 151 -27.82 -14.90 -12.86
N ALA A 152 -27.43 -15.39 -14.04
CA ALA A 152 -28.11 -16.29 -14.96
C ALA A 152 -29.62 -16.56 -14.76
N VAL A 153 -30.42 -16.13 -15.74
CA VAL A 153 -31.71 -16.79 -16.04
C VAL A 153 -31.45 -18.05 -16.85
N ALA A 154 -31.48 -19.20 -16.18
CA ALA A 154 -31.44 -20.50 -16.84
C ALA A 154 -32.83 -20.86 -17.38
N ASN A 155 -32.85 -21.22 -18.66
CA ASN A 155 -33.96 -21.73 -19.45
C ASN A 155 -34.51 -23.05 -18.88
N ALA A 156 -35.82 -23.14 -18.65
CA ALA A 156 -36.50 -24.42 -18.40
C ALA A 156 -37.86 -24.45 -19.12
N THR A 157 -37.92 -25.21 -20.21
CA THR A 157 -39.13 -25.68 -20.89
C THR A 157 -39.71 -26.90 -20.16
N ALA A 158 -41.03 -26.98 -19.96
CA ALA A 158 -41.76 -28.25 -19.83
C ALA A 158 -43.26 -28.08 -20.13
N SER A 159 -43.76 -28.97 -20.98
CA SER A 159 -45.14 -29.13 -21.48
C SER A 159 -46.11 -29.78 -20.49
N THR A 160 -47.41 -29.74 -20.86
CA THR A 160 -48.55 -30.62 -20.49
C THR A 160 -49.55 -29.99 -19.50
N ILE A 161 -50.79 -29.70 -19.95
CA ILE A 161 -52.00 -30.56 -19.86
C ILE A 161 -52.83 -30.28 -21.12
#